data_AF-A0A959VSX2-F1
#
_entry.id   AF-A0A959VSX2-F1
#
_cell.length_a   1.000
_cell.length_b   1.000
_cell.length_c   1.000
_cell.angle_alpha   90.00
_cell.angle_beta   90.00
_cell.angle_gamma   90.00
#
_symmetry.space_group_name_H-M   'P 1'
#
loop_
_entity.id
_entity.type
_entity.pdbx_description
1 polymer ?
#
loop_
_entity_poly.entity_id
_entity_poly.type
_entity_poly.pdbx_seq_one_letter_code
_entity_poly.pdbx_strand_id
1 'polypeptide(L)'
;MAVARNILIIALLAAGVAFLPSGGNVADAVLVTITMAFLAGIAWTVYRLTYEFRTGLLALADSRRIVLYSCFGLVVLLIAGADKMFSTGLGTMAWLLLIASALVGIWLVVSEARSY
;
A
#
# COMPACT_ATOMS: atom_id res chain seq x y z
N MET A 1 5.07 14.86 43.49
CA MET A 1 4.83 16.12 42.73
C MET A 1 5.07 15.98 41.23
N ALA A 2 6.23 15.48 40.76
CA ALA A 2 6.54 15.40 39.32
C ALA A 2 5.64 14.45 38.53
N VAL A 3 5.35 13.26 39.08
CA VAL A 3 4.48 12.27 38.41
C VAL A 3 3.05 12.79 38.26
N ALA A 4 2.46 13.33 39.33
CA ALA A 4 1.13 13.94 39.29
C ALA A 4 1.06 15.10 38.29
N ARG A 5 2.10 15.95 38.24
CA ARG A 5 2.18 17.04 37.25
C ARG A 5 2.28 16.51 35.81
N ASN A 6 3.09 15.50 35.57
CA ASN A 6 3.25 14.90 34.24
C ASN A 6 1.95 14.22 33.78
N ILE A 7 1.28 13.50 34.68
CA ILE A 7 -0.04 12.90 34.41
C ILE A 7 -1.06 13.98 34.07
N LEU A 8 -1.06 15.11 34.79
CA LEU A 8 -1.99 16.21 34.55
C LEU A 8 -1.70 16.92 33.22
N ILE A 9 -0.43 17.09 32.84
CA ILE A 9 -0.03 17.62 31.53
C ILE A 9 -0.51 16.68 30.40
N ILE A 10 -0.28 15.37 30.55
CA ILE A 10 -0.70 14.38 29.56
C ILE A 10 -2.24 14.34 29.46
N ALA A 11 -2.95 14.41 30.60
CA ALA A 11 -4.40 14.44 30.64
C ALA A 11 -4.99 15.72 30.01
N LEU A 12 -4.36 16.88 30.20
CA LEU A 12 -4.76 18.13 29.57
C LEU A 12 -4.53 18.14 28.07
N LEU A 13 -3.38 17.60 27.61
CA LEU A 13 -3.11 17.45 26.18
C LEU A 13 -4.09 16.46 25.53
N ALA A 14 -4.35 15.32 26.20
CA ALA A 14 -5.31 14.34 25.75
C ALA A 14 -6.75 14.90 25.70
N ALA A 15 -7.14 15.72 26.68
CA ALA A 15 -8.42 16.44 26.66
C ALA A 15 -8.49 17.44 25.49
N GLY A 16 -7.41 18.19 25.23
CA GLY A 16 -7.33 19.09 24.07
C GLY A 16 -7.51 18.37 22.74
N VAL A 17 -6.96 17.15 22.60
CA VAL A 17 -7.15 16.30 21.42
C VAL A 17 -8.57 15.71 21.35
N ALA A 18 -9.15 15.32 22.49
CA ALA A 18 -10.47 14.70 22.55
C ALA A 18 -11.62 15.70 22.29
N PHE A 19 -11.45 16.96 22.67
CA PHE A 19 -12.46 18.02 22.51
C PHE A 19 -12.20 18.94 21.30
N LEU A 20 -11.10 18.76 20.57
CA LEU A 20 -10.97 19.34 19.24
C LEU A 20 -12.04 18.69 18.33
N PRO A 21 -12.75 19.44 17.47
CA PRO A 21 -13.78 18.90 16.56
C PRO A 21 -13.26 17.91 15.50
N SER A 22 -12.07 17.36 15.70
CA SER A 22 -11.26 16.63 14.74
C SER A 22 -10.62 15.35 15.33
N GLY A 23 -11.02 14.87 16.51
CA GLY A 23 -10.41 13.69 17.14
C GLY A 23 -10.42 12.43 16.25
N GLY A 24 -11.54 12.16 15.55
CA GLY A 24 -11.59 11.14 14.50
C GLY A 24 -10.74 11.51 13.28
N ASN A 25 -10.74 12.79 12.90
CA ASN A 25 -10.02 13.30 11.74
C ASN A 25 -8.48 13.19 11.86
N VAL A 26 -7.92 13.28 13.08
CA VAL A 26 -6.47 13.12 13.28
C VAL A 26 -6.06 11.65 13.15
N ALA A 27 -6.83 10.72 13.72
CA ALA A 27 -6.57 9.29 13.57
C ALA A 27 -6.69 8.86 12.10
N ASP A 28 -7.74 9.32 11.41
CA ASP A 28 -7.93 9.07 9.99
C ASP A 28 -6.82 9.70 9.14
N ALA A 29 -6.40 10.93 9.44
CA ALA A 29 -5.30 11.59 8.75
C ALA A 29 -3.98 10.85 8.94
N VAL A 30 -3.69 10.35 10.15
CA VAL A 30 -2.50 9.54 10.43
C VAL A 30 -2.56 8.23 9.64
N LEU A 31 -3.71 7.54 9.64
CA LEU A 31 -3.88 6.30 8.88
C LEU A 31 -3.71 6.53 7.38
N VAL A 32 -4.35 7.56 6.82
CA VAL A 32 -4.20 7.94 5.40
C VAL A 32 -2.75 8.27 5.07
N THR A 33 -2.06 9.01 5.93
CA THR A 33 -0.65 9.36 5.73
C THR A 33 0.24 8.12 5.70
N ILE A 34 0.03 7.17 6.62
CA ILE A 34 0.75 5.91 6.66
C ILE A 34 0.46 5.09 5.40
N THR A 35 -0.80 4.98 4.99
CA THR A 35 -1.20 4.26 3.77
C THR A 35 -0.57 4.88 2.52
N MET A 36 -0.59 6.22 2.39
CA MET A 36 0.07 6.90 1.27
C MET A 36 1.59 6.71 1.30
N ALA A 37 2.23 6.75 2.46
CA ALA A 37 3.66 6.49 2.59
C ALA A 37 4.00 5.04 2.20
N PHE A 38 3.14 4.08 2.55
CA PHE A 38 3.28 2.68 2.16
C PHE A 38 3.14 2.50 0.64
N LEU A 39 2.12 3.10 0.03
CA LEU A 39 1.93 3.08 -1.43
C LEU A 39 3.10 3.75 -2.17
N ALA A 40 3.60 4.86 -1.65
CA ALA A 40 4.80 5.52 -2.17
C ALA A 40 6.05 4.62 -2.05
N GLY A 41 6.19 3.89 -0.94
CA GLY A 41 7.24 2.89 -0.75
C GLY A 41 7.18 1.74 -1.76
N ILE A 42 5.97 1.26 -2.08
CA ILE A 42 5.77 0.25 -3.14
C ILE A 42 6.20 0.82 -4.50
N ALA A 43 5.71 2.01 -4.85
CA ALA A 43 6.06 2.66 -6.11
C ALA A 43 7.57 2.89 -6.24
N TRP A 44 8.21 3.33 -5.16
CA TRP A 44 9.66 3.48 -5.08
C TRP A 44 10.40 2.14 -5.25
N THR A 45 9.90 1.07 -4.62
CA THR A 45 10.47 -0.27 -4.74
C THR A 45 10.41 -0.76 -6.19
N VAL A 46 9.27 -0.59 -6.87
CA VAL A 46 9.14 -0.95 -8.29
C VAL A 46 10.08 -0.13 -9.17
N TYR A 47 10.19 1.18 -8.91
CA TYR A 47 11.13 2.06 -9.60
C TYR A 47 12.58 1.60 -9.41
N ARG A 48 12.95 1.28 -8.16
CA ARG A 48 14.29 0.83 -7.81
C ARG A 48 14.63 -0.50 -8.47
N LEU A 49 13.72 -1.47 -8.41
CA LEU A 49 13.86 -2.78 -9.06
C LEU A 49 14.02 -2.61 -10.59
N THR A 50 13.27 -1.68 -11.18
CA THR A 50 13.35 -1.36 -12.61
C THR A 50 14.70 -0.80 -12.99
N TYR A 51 15.30 0.03 -12.13
CA TYR A 51 16.64 0.57 -12.33
C TYR A 51 17.73 -0.50 -12.18
N GLU A 52 17.63 -1.35 -11.17
CA GLU A 52 18.64 -2.39 -10.88
C GLU A 52 18.63 -3.49 -11.94
N PHE A 53 17.45 -3.94 -12.37
CA PHE A 53 17.29 -5.01 -13.36
C PHE A 53 16.95 -4.46 -14.76
N ARG A 54 17.37 -3.23 -15.07
CA ARG A 54 17.03 -2.56 -16.34
C ARG A 54 17.44 -3.37 -17.56
N THR A 55 18.60 -4.03 -17.52
CA THR A 55 19.10 -4.89 -18.62
C THR A 55 18.23 -6.12 -18.82
N GLY A 56 17.85 -6.80 -17.74
CA GLY A 56 16.92 -7.94 -17.80
C GLY A 56 15.51 -7.55 -18.24
N LEU A 57 15.04 -6.37 -17.82
CA LEU A 57 13.75 -5.84 -18.27
C LEU A 57 13.74 -5.45 -19.75
N LEU A 58 14.84 -4.90 -20.28
CA LEU A 58 14.95 -4.56 -21.70
C LEU A 58 15.09 -5.79 -22.61
N ALA A 59 15.61 -6.90 -22.09
CA ALA A 59 15.64 -8.17 -22.80
C ALA A 59 14.24 -8.82 -22.93
N LEU A 60 13.30 -8.41 -22.08
CA LEU A 60 11.93 -8.90 -22.08
C LEU A 60 11.11 -8.24 -23.21
N ALA A 61 10.27 -9.02 -23.89
CA ALA A 61 9.35 -8.49 -24.90
C ALA A 61 8.41 -7.42 -24.29
N ASP A 62 8.12 -6.36 -25.05
CA ASP A 62 7.32 -5.21 -24.56
C ASP A 62 5.96 -5.63 -23.99
N SER A 63 5.29 -6.62 -24.58
CA SER A 63 4.04 -7.17 -24.06
C SER A 63 4.15 -7.70 -22.62
N ARG A 64 5.27 -8.35 -22.27
CA ARG A 64 5.49 -8.89 -20.92
C ARG A 64 5.78 -7.79 -19.90
N ARG A 65 6.48 -6.73 -20.33
CA ARG A 65 6.77 -5.56 -19.50
C ARG A 65 5.49 -4.83 -19.14
N ILE A 66 4.59 -4.66 -20.11
CA ILE A 66 3.27 -4.06 -19.88
C ILE A 66 2.47 -4.88 -18.87
N VAL A 67 2.43 -6.20 -19.00
CA VAL A 67 1.76 -7.08 -18.02
C VAL A 67 2.32 -6.90 -16.62
N LEU A 68 3.65 -6.92 -16.47
CA LEU A 68 4.31 -6.76 -15.17
C LEU A 68 3.94 -5.41 -14.51
N TYR A 69 4.02 -4.31 -15.26
CA TYR A 69 3.65 -2.99 -14.75
C TYR A 69 2.17 -2.90 -14.41
N SER A 70 1.31 -3.57 -15.19
CA SER A 70 -0.12 -3.62 -14.93
C SER A 70 -0.45 -4.40 -13.65
N CYS A 71 0.27 -5.49 -13.36
CA CYS A 71 0.12 -6.24 -12.11
C CYS A 71 0.51 -5.39 -10.89
N PHE A 72 1.62 -4.65 -10.95
CA PHE A 72 1.99 -3.73 -9.86
C PHE A 72 0.96 -2.60 -9.69
N GLY A 73 0.48 -2.02 -10.79
CA GLY A 73 -0.59 -1.02 -10.76
C GLY A 73 -1.88 -1.57 -10.14
N LEU A 74 -2.25 -2.80 -10.47
CA LEU A 74 -3.42 -3.47 -9.89
C LEU A 74 -3.26 -3.69 -8.38
N VAL A 75 -2.09 -4.12 -7.90
CA VAL A 75 -1.81 -4.26 -6.46
C VAL A 75 -2.00 -2.93 -5.72
N VAL A 76 -1.43 -1.84 -6.26
CA VAL A 76 -1.57 -0.49 -5.71
C VAL A 76 -3.04 -0.06 -5.65
N LEU A 77 -3.81 -0.31 -6.73
CA LEU A 77 -5.23 0.00 -6.80
C LEU A 77 -6.05 -0.80 -5.78
N LEU A 78 -5.75 -2.08 -5.61
CA LEU A 78 -6.42 -2.96 -4.65
C LEU A 78 -6.17 -2.55 -3.20
N ILE A 79 -4.95 -2.09 -2.87
CA ILE A 79 -4.65 -1.57 -1.54
C ILE A 79 -5.41 -0.27 -1.30
N ALA A 80 -5.40 0.66 -2.26
CA ALA A 80 -6.09 1.94 -2.15
C ALA A 80 -7.62 1.78 -2.05
N GLY A 81 -8.19 0.78 -2.71
CA GLY A 81 -9.63 0.48 -2.71
C GLY A 81 -10.08 -0.53 -1.66
N ALA A 82 -9.19 -1.01 -0.78
CA ALA A 82 -9.45 -2.13 0.12
C ALA A 82 -10.69 -1.89 1.01
N ASP A 83 -10.81 -0.70 1.61
CA ASP A 83 -11.94 -0.36 2.49
C ASP A 83 -13.30 -0.45 1.78
N LYS A 84 -13.34 -0.07 0.49
CA LYS A 84 -14.56 -0.15 -0.33
C LYS A 84 -14.86 -1.56 -0.80
N MET A 85 -13.83 -2.37 -1.08
CA MET A 85 -14.05 -3.76 -1.47
C MET A 85 -14.48 -4.62 -0.28
N PHE A 86 -13.90 -4.41 0.89
CA PHE A 86 -14.22 -5.18 2.09
C PHE A 86 -15.56 -4.81 2.74
N SER A 87 -16.19 -3.71 2.33
CA SER A 87 -17.54 -3.38 2.81
C SER A 87 -18.63 -4.33 2.30
N THR A 88 -18.34 -5.17 1.30
CA THR A 88 -19.31 -6.15 0.76
C THR A 88 -18.65 -7.52 0.60
N GLY A 89 -19.40 -8.60 0.81
CA GLY A 89 -18.87 -9.96 0.63
C GLY A 89 -18.37 -10.24 -0.79
N LEU A 90 -19.08 -9.73 -1.81
CA LEU A 90 -18.69 -9.85 -3.21
C LEU A 90 -17.42 -9.05 -3.51
N GLY A 91 -17.29 -7.85 -2.96
CA GLY A 91 -16.09 -7.03 -3.09
C GLY A 91 -14.86 -7.71 -2.48
N THR A 92 -14.99 -8.34 -1.31
CA THR A 92 -13.91 -9.13 -0.70
C THR A 92 -13.48 -10.29 -1.58
N MET A 93 -14.42 -11.03 -2.18
CA MET A 93 -14.11 -12.12 -3.11
C MET A 93 -13.39 -11.60 -4.37
N ALA A 94 -13.87 -10.51 -4.95
CA ALA A 94 -13.24 -9.87 -6.10
C ALA A 94 -11.82 -9.40 -5.77
N TRP A 95 -11.63 -8.79 -4.60
CA TRP A 95 -10.33 -8.35 -4.12
C TRP A 95 -9.34 -9.52 -4.02
N LEU A 96 -9.77 -10.65 -3.42
CA LEU A 96 -8.96 -11.86 -3.31
C LEU A 96 -8.58 -12.47 -4.66
N LEU A 97 -9.53 -12.50 -5.61
CA LEU A 97 -9.24 -12.99 -6.96
C LEU A 97 -8.28 -12.09 -7.72
N LEU A 98 -8.44 -10.77 -7.61
CA LEU A 98 -7.60 -9.79 -8.29
C LEU A 98 -6.19 -9.75 -7.69
N ILE A 99 -6.04 -9.87 -6.37
CA ILE A 99 -4.71 -9.90 -5.76
C ILE A 99 -4.00 -11.21 -6.12
N ALA A 100 -4.71 -12.35 -6.12
CA ALA A 100 -4.15 -13.63 -6.51
C ALA A 100 -3.70 -13.63 -7.98
N SER A 101 -4.52 -13.08 -8.89
CA SER A 101 -4.16 -12.99 -10.30
C SER A 101 -2.98 -12.05 -10.55
N ALA A 102 -2.89 -10.94 -9.83
CA ALA A 102 -1.73 -10.04 -9.89
C ALA A 102 -0.44 -10.73 -9.46
N LEU A 103 -0.48 -11.47 -8.34
CA LEU A 103 0.68 -12.21 -7.83
C LEU A 103 1.10 -13.34 -8.78
N VAL A 104 0.15 -14.08 -9.33
CA VAL A 104 0.42 -15.11 -10.34
C VAL A 104 1.02 -14.50 -11.60
N GLY A 105 0.49 -13.37 -12.08
CA GLY A 105 1.03 -12.66 -13.23
C GLY A 105 2.49 -12.22 -13.03
N ILE A 106 2.80 -11.65 -11.86
CA ILE A 106 4.19 -11.30 -11.49
C ILE A 106 5.06 -12.55 -11.47
N TRP A 107 4.60 -13.63 -10.82
CA TRP A 107 5.36 -14.88 -10.70
C TRP A 107 5.67 -15.49 -12.06
N LEU A 108 4.69 -15.56 -12.97
CA LEU A 108 4.86 -16.10 -14.33
C LEU A 108 5.89 -15.30 -15.12
N VAL A 109 5.82 -13.97 -15.08
CA VAL A 109 6.77 -13.11 -15.79
C VAL A 109 8.19 -13.28 -15.23
N VAL A 110 8.33 -13.36 -13.90
CA VAL A 110 9.62 -13.55 -13.25
C VAL A 110 10.19 -14.95 -13.48
N SER A 111 9.37 -16.00 -13.44
CA SER A 111 9.81 -17.36 -13.72
C SER A 111 10.34 -17.50 -15.14
N GLU A 112 9.68 -16.86 -16.09
CA GLU A 112 10.11 -16.90 -17.48
C GLU A 112 11.38 -16.10 -17.72
N ALA A 113 11.52 -14.94 -17.08
CA ALA A 113 12.76 -14.17 -17.12
C ALA A 113 13.97 -14.93 -16.56
N ARG A 114 13.75 -15.91 -15.67
CA ARG A 114 14.83 -16.76 -15.11
C ARG A 114 15.15 -18.00 -15.95
N SER A 115 14.28 -18.36 -16.90
CA SER A 115 14.49 -19.52 -17.77
C SER A 115 15.31 -19.21 -19.04
N TYR A 116 15.60 -17.93 -19.28
CA TYR A 116 16.52 -17.45 -20.32
C TYR A 116 17.92 -17.23 -19.74
#